data_AF-A0A653JPR1-F1
#
_entry.id   AF-A0A653JPR1-F1
#
_cell.length_a   1.000
_cell.length_b   1.000
_cell.length_c   1.000
_cell.angle_alpha   90.00
_cell.angle_beta   90.00
_cell.angle_gamma   90.00
#
_symmetry.space_group_name_H-M   'P 1'
#
loop_
_entity.id
_entity.type
_entity.pdbx_description
1 polymer ?
#
loop_
_entity_poly.entity_id
_entity_poly.type
_entity_poly.pdbx_seq_one_letter_code
_entity_poly.pdbx_strand_id
1 'polypeptide(L)'
;MADNSADKPTKDVKLPRSSKGARSRFFDDPAIDQIMTFLLELMAETNALRERADTIERLLDEKGTINRDEIEAYRPDAECEAERSAWSQAFIQRVMRFHEPD
;
A
#
# COMPACT_ATOMS: atom_id res chain seq x y z
N MET A 1 -61.19 -24.76 -37.16
CA MET A 1 -59.77 -24.42 -37.40
C MET A 1 -59.33 -23.60 -36.19
N ALA A 2 -58.95 -24.23 -35.06
CA ALA A 2 -57.61 -24.81 -34.80
C ALA A 2 -56.52 -23.76 -35.03
N ASP A 3 -56.07 -23.07 -33.96
CA ASP A 3 -54.83 -23.38 -33.21
C ASP A 3 -53.69 -22.48 -33.76
N ASN A 4 -52.81 -21.80 -33.03
CA ASN A 4 -52.41 -21.84 -31.64
C ASN A 4 -51.65 -20.54 -31.33
N SER A 5 -51.71 -20.12 -30.09
CA SER A 5 -50.85 -19.10 -29.49
C SER A 5 -49.41 -19.61 -29.50
N ALA A 6 -48.50 -18.95 -30.22
CA ALA A 6 -47.07 -19.26 -30.13
C ALA A 6 -46.40 -18.38 -29.09
N ASP A 7 -46.59 -18.75 -27.82
CA ASP A 7 -45.72 -18.35 -26.71
C ASP A 7 -44.29 -18.81 -27.02
N LYS A 8 -43.33 -17.88 -27.01
CA LYS A 8 -41.92 -18.22 -27.28
C LYS A 8 -41.28 -18.66 -25.96
N PRO A 9 -40.64 -19.83 -25.89
CA PRO A 9 -40.08 -20.30 -24.64
C PRO A 9 -38.87 -19.43 -24.26
N THR A 10 -38.99 -18.69 -23.16
CA THR A 10 -37.85 -18.08 -22.48
C THR A 10 -36.97 -19.21 -21.96
N LYS A 11 -35.87 -19.50 -22.68
CA LYS A 11 -34.88 -20.46 -22.21
C LYS A 11 -34.28 -19.93 -20.91
N ASP A 12 -34.51 -20.64 -19.81
CA ASP A 12 -33.88 -20.38 -18.52
C ASP A 12 -32.36 -20.53 -18.64
N VAL A 13 -31.67 -19.41 -18.82
CA VAL A 13 -30.21 -19.35 -18.87
C VAL A 13 -29.68 -19.51 -17.44
N LYS A 14 -29.35 -20.74 -17.05
CA LYS A 14 -28.58 -20.99 -15.82
C LYS A 14 -27.11 -20.62 -16.04
N LEU A 15 -26.72 -19.45 -15.57
CA LEU A 15 -25.32 -19.04 -15.53
C LEU A 15 -24.53 -19.94 -14.56
N PRO A 16 -23.38 -20.49 -14.98
CA PRO A 16 -22.54 -21.29 -14.11
C PRO A 16 -22.04 -20.44 -12.93
N ARG A 17 -22.35 -20.86 -11.71
CA ARG A 17 -21.86 -20.25 -10.47
C ARG A 17 -20.43 -20.74 -10.17
N SER A 18 -19.47 -20.39 -11.03
CA SER A 18 -18.06 -20.52 -10.67
C SER A 18 -17.58 -19.20 -10.06
N SER A 19 -16.91 -19.23 -8.91
CA SER A 19 -16.22 -18.05 -8.40
C SER A 19 -15.13 -17.65 -9.40
N LYS A 20 -15.31 -16.51 -10.08
CA LYS A 20 -14.29 -15.90 -10.95
C LYS A 20 -13.16 -15.24 -10.12
N GLY A 21 -12.81 -15.83 -8.98
CA GLY A 21 -12.04 -15.18 -7.91
C GLY A 21 -10.65 -15.77 -7.69
N ALA A 22 -10.14 -16.60 -8.59
CA ALA A 22 -8.73 -16.98 -8.52
C ALA A 22 -7.88 -15.70 -8.68
N ARG A 23 -6.97 -15.44 -7.73
CA ARG A 23 -6.03 -14.31 -7.86
C ARG A 23 -5.32 -14.42 -9.21
N SER A 24 -5.22 -13.30 -9.91
CA SER A 24 -4.42 -13.22 -11.13
C SER A 24 -2.97 -13.54 -10.77
N ARG A 25 -2.39 -14.51 -11.48
CA ARG A 25 -0.96 -14.85 -11.41
C ARG A 25 -0.29 -14.23 -12.61
N PHE A 26 0.68 -13.36 -12.38
CA PHE A 26 1.36 -12.64 -13.45
C PHE A 26 2.70 -13.27 -13.79
N PHE A 27 3.34 -13.94 -12.82
CA PHE A 27 4.66 -14.56 -12.99
C PHE A 27 4.66 -16.08 -12.79
N ASP A 28 5.65 -16.73 -13.41
CA ASP A 28 5.89 -18.16 -13.28
C ASP A 28 6.28 -18.56 -11.86
N ASP A 29 6.89 -17.66 -11.08
CA ASP A 29 7.10 -17.87 -9.65
C ASP A 29 6.04 -17.07 -8.85
N PRO A 30 5.12 -17.75 -8.13
CA PRO A 30 4.13 -17.07 -7.29
C PRO A 30 4.74 -16.18 -6.19
N ALA A 31 5.99 -16.44 -5.80
CA ALA A 31 6.69 -15.59 -4.83
C ALA A 31 6.89 -14.16 -5.37
N ILE A 32 7.06 -13.99 -6.68
CA ILE A 32 7.21 -12.68 -7.30
C ILE A 32 5.91 -11.88 -7.22
N ASP A 33 4.77 -12.51 -7.53
CA ASP A 33 3.45 -11.88 -7.38
C ASP A 33 3.19 -11.43 -5.93
N GLN A 34 3.64 -12.24 -4.96
CA GLN A 34 3.53 -11.93 -3.54
C GLN A 34 4.41 -10.75 -3.11
N ILE A 35 5.66 -10.70 -3.59
CA ILE A 35 6.58 -9.57 -3.35
C ILE A 35 6.01 -8.28 -3.97
N MET A 36 5.48 -8.36 -5.19
CA MET A 36 4.85 -7.20 -5.84
C MET A 36 3.64 -6.70 -5.05
N THR A 37 2.84 -7.61 -4.47
CA THR A 37 1.74 -7.24 -3.59
C THR A 37 2.24 -6.49 -2.35
N PHE A 38 3.26 -7.01 -1.67
CA PHE A 38 3.86 -6.33 -0.51
C PHE A 38 4.44 -4.96 -0.87
N LEU A 39 5.07 -4.83 -2.05
CA LEU A 39 5.61 -3.57 -2.52
C LEU A 39 4.49 -2.54 -2.78
N LEU A 40 3.39 -2.95 -3.43
CA LEU A 40 2.23 -2.09 -3.65
C LEU A 40 1.62 -1.62 -2.34
N GLU A 41 1.45 -2.52 -1.37
CA GLU A 41 0.95 -2.18 -0.04
C GLU A 41 1.88 -1.20 0.68
N LEU A 42 3.20 -1.44 0.66
CA LEU A 42 4.17 -0.55 1.27
C LEU A 42 4.18 0.85 0.61
N MET A 43 4.05 0.92 -0.72
CA MET A 43 3.95 2.20 -1.44
C MET A 43 2.68 2.96 -1.04
N ALA A 44 1.55 2.27 -0.90
CA ALA A 44 0.30 2.88 -0.47
C ALA A 44 0.42 3.47 0.95
N GLU A 45 0.98 2.72 1.88
CA GLU A 45 1.23 3.18 3.25
C GLU A 45 2.23 4.34 3.31
N THR A 46 3.30 4.29 2.49
CA THR A 46 4.28 5.39 2.38
C THR A 46 3.62 6.67 1.87
N ASN A 47 2.71 6.56 0.89
CA ASN A 47 1.96 7.71 0.40
C ASN A 47 1.02 8.29 1.47
N ALA A 48 0.31 7.44 2.20
CA ALA A 48 -0.55 7.88 3.31
C ALA A 48 0.25 8.62 4.41
N LEU A 49 1.44 8.13 4.75
CA LEU A 49 2.33 8.82 5.69
C LEU A 49 2.81 10.18 5.16
N ARG A 50 3.12 10.27 3.86
CA ARG A 50 3.51 11.54 3.21
C ARG A 50 2.37 12.56 3.21
N GLU A 51 1.15 12.14 2.88
CA GLU A 51 -0.03 13.00 2.92
C GLU A 51 -0.31 13.52 4.34
N ARG A 52 -0.15 12.65 5.35
CA ARG A 52 -0.29 13.05 6.75
C ARG A 52 0.79 14.07 7.16
N ALA A 53 2.03 13.89 6.72
CA ALA A 53 3.11 14.85 6.97
C ALA A 53 2.83 16.21 6.32
N ASP A 54 2.46 16.24 5.03
CA ASP A 54 2.08 17.48 4.32
C ASP A 54 0.91 18.19 5.02
N THR A 55 -0.09 17.44 5.50
CA THR A 55 -1.21 18.01 6.27
C THR A 55 -0.71 18.67 7.56
N ILE A 56 0.20 18.02 8.30
CA ILE A 56 0.77 18.57 9.54
C ILE A 56 1.54 19.86 9.23
N GLU A 57 2.40 19.86 8.21
CA GLU A 57 3.18 21.03 7.80
C GLU A 57 2.28 22.21 7.43
N ARG A 58 1.21 21.98 6.64
CA ARG A 58 0.24 23.02 6.27
C ARG A 58 -0.47 23.60 7.49
N LEU A 59 -0.90 22.75 8.42
CA LEU A 59 -1.59 23.20 9.63
C LEU A 59 -0.67 23.99 10.57
N LEU A 60 0.63 23.68 10.61
CA LEU A 60 1.62 24.42 11.38
C LEU A 60 1.93 25.79 10.77
N ASP A 61 1.99 25.85 9.44
CA ASP A 61 2.22 27.07 8.67
C ASP A 61 1.00 28.01 8.74
N GLU A 62 -0.22 27.49 8.55
CA GLU A 62 -1.47 28.24 8.68
C GLU A 62 -1.63 28.86 10.08
N LYS A 63 -1.17 28.15 11.12
CA LYS A 63 -1.18 28.65 12.50
C LYS A 63 -0.02 29.60 12.81
N GLY A 64 0.91 29.79 11.89
CA GLY A 64 2.05 30.69 12.03
C GLY A 64 3.09 30.22 13.05
N THR A 65 3.13 28.91 13.38
CA THR A 65 4.06 28.37 14.38
C THR A 65 5.40 27.93 13.79
N ILE A 66 5.36 27.24 12.65
CA ILE A 66 6.54 26.72 11.96
C ILE A 66 6.29 26.93 10.47
N ASN A 67 7.22 27.59 9.79
CA ASN A 67 7.13 27.77 8.34
C ASN A 67 7.69 26.54 7.62
N ARG A 68 7.07 26.15 6.50
CA ARG A 68 7.55 25.07 5.62
C ARG A 68 8.99 25.30 5.13
N ASP A 69 9.37 26.55 4.84
CA ASP A 69 10.74 26.89 4.44
C ASP A 69 11.76 26.59 5.56
N GLU A 70 11.38 26.76 6.82
CA GLU A 70 12.23 26.41 7.97
C GLU A 70 12.43 24.91 8.11
N ILE A 71 11.40 24.11 7.77
CA ILE A 71 11.48 22.65 7.75
C ILE A 71 12.46 22.18 6.67
N GLU A 72 12.41 22.75 5.47
CA GLU A 72 13.34 22.42 4.37
C GLU A 72 14.79 22.90 4.66
N ALA A 73 14.93 24.03 5.34
CA ALA A 73 16.21 24.56 5.76
C ALA A 73 16.78 23.85 6.99
N TYR A 74 15.99 23.05 7.71
CA TYR A 74 16.39 22.44 8.97
C TYR A 74 17.67 21.60 8.81
N ARG A 75 18.60 21.80 9.73
CA ARG A 75 19.83 21.00 9.86
C ARG A 75 19.86 20.45 11.29
N PRO A 76 19.80 19.12 11.46
CA PRO A 76 19.93 18.53 12.78
C PRO A 76 21.31 18.84 13.35
N ASP A 77 21.37 19.00 14.67
CA ASP A 77 22.65 19.06 15.37
C ASP A 77 23.22 17.65 15.59
N ALA A 78 24.44 17.60 16.12
CA ALA A 78 25.16 16.34 16.34
C ALA A 78 24.41 15.39 17.30
N GLU A 79 23.66 15.93 18.25
CA GLU A 79 22.88 15.13 19.20
C GLU A 79 21.68 14.48 18.49
N CYS A 80 20.91 15.25 17.73
CA CYS A 80 19.79 14.73 16.95
C CYS A 80 20.23 13.69 15.91
N GLU A 81 21.37 13.92 15.24
CA GLU A 81 21.94 12.94 14.31
C GLU A 81 22.34 11.63 15.01
N ALA A 82 22.97 11.71 16.18
CA ALA A 82 23.36 10.54 16.96
C ALA A 82 22.13 9.72 17.40
N GLU A 83 21.07 10.37 17.86
CA GLU A 83 19.80 9.72 18.21
C GLU A 83 19.18 8.99 17.01
N ARG A 84 19.11 9.66 15.85
CA ARG A 84 18.58 9.05 14.61
C ARG A 84 19.41 7.86 14.18
N SER A 85 20.74 7.96 14.22
CA SER A 85 21.65 6.87 13.89
C SER A 85 21.45 5.66 14.82
N ALA A 86 21.36 5.90 16.13
CA ALA A 86 21.12 4.83 17.11
C ALA A 86 19.78 4.12 16.85
N TRP A 87 18.72 4.88 16.55
CA TRP A 87 17.43 4.31 16.19
C TRP A 87 17.50 3.48 14.90
N SER A 88 18.14 3.99 13.85
CA SER A 88 18.33 3.28 12.57
C SER A 88 19.13 1.98 12.74
N GLN A 89 20.22 2.02 13.51
CA GLN A 89 21.02 0.82 13.80
C GLN A 89 20.19 -0.23 14.54
N ALA A 90 19.44 0.18 15.57
CA ALA A 90 18.56 -0.72 16.31
C ALA A 90 17.46 -1.31 15.42
N PHE A 91 16.92 -0.53 14.48
CA PHE A 91 15.94 -0.99 13.50
C PHE A 91 16.55 -2.05 12.57
N ILE A 92 17.71 -1.78 11.97
CA ILE A 92 18.41 -2.72 11.08
C ILE A 92 18.71 -4.03 11.82
N GLN A 93 19.25 -3.94 13.04
CA GLN A 93 19.52 -5.10 13.89
C GLN A 93 18.26 -5.97 14.09
N ARG A 94 17.11 -5.35 14.39
CA ARG A 94 15.84 -6.10 14.57
C ARG A 94 15.38 -6.79 13.29
N VAL A 95 15.50 -6.13 12.14
CA VAL A 95 15.08 -6.68 10.84
C VAL A 95 16.01 -7.82 10.40
N MET A 96 17.32 -7.63 10.57
CA MET A 96 18.34 -8.57 10.09
C MET A 96 18.60 -9.75 11.02
N ARG A 97 18.06 -9.74 12.25
CA ARG A 97 18.26 -10.81 13.25
C ARG A 97 17.87 -12.22 12.76
N PHE A 98 17.01 -12.34 11.76
CA PHE A 98 16.63 -13.64 11.18
C PHE A 98 17.47 -14.06 9.95
N HIS A 99 18.44 -13.25 9.54
CA HIS A 99 19.24 -13.46 8.32
C HIS A 99 20.71 -13.82 8.62
N GLU A 100 21.07 -14.17 9.84
CA GLU A 100 22.40 -14.75 10.08
C GLU A 100 22.53 -16.06 9.28
N PRO A 101 23.52 -16.15 8.36
CA PRO A 101 23.82 -17.41 7.72
C PRO A 101 24.34 -18.38 8.78
N ASP A 102 23.83 -19.62 8.79
CA ASP A 102 24.45 -20.74 9.50
C ASP A 102 25.92 -20.93 9.05
#